data_AF-A0A063Z9N6-F1
#
_entry.id   AF-A0A063Z9N6-F1
#
_cell.length_a   1.000
_cell.length_b   1.000
_cell.length_c   1.000
_cell.angle_alpha   90.00
_cell.angle_beta   90.00
_cell.angle_gamma   90.00
#
_symmetry.space_group_name_H-M   'P 1'
#
loop_
_entity.id
_entity.type
_entity.pdbx_description
1 polymer ?
#
loop_
_entity_poly.entity_id
_entity_poly.type
_entity_poly.pdbx_seq_one_letter_code
_entity_poly.pdbx_strand_id
1 'polypeptide(L)'
;MTEIHLNRRGINAIEVPAEVEVMPGSDLVLRIVNHGSPLHITLASPNSSAFTGFFHENLYVSGSEEFVIPIRENAYPGTFNIEVIAGYGAKRAEFRVVVRERAAPEPEPVEVPVTPAVPATSMRWRSSAPLLLLAAAALVLYGLWLVYRVDLLNAAAFVALLLGVILAWLRQRS
;
A
#
# COMPACT_ATOMS: atom_id res chain seq x y z
N MET A 1 -9.06 14.68 -12.68
CA MET A 1 -10.28 13.87 -12.41
C MET A 1 -10.14 12.57 -13.17
N THR A 2 -10.40 11.45 -12.52
CA THR A 2 -10.14 10.11 -13.07
C THR A 2 -11.44 9.40 -13.38
N GLU A 3 -11.59 8.84 -14.58
CA GLU A 3 -12.83 8.16 -14.99
C GLU A 3 -12.74 6.64 -14.88
N ILE A 4 -13.81 6.04 -14.37
CA ILE A 4 -14.04 4.60 -14.33
C ILE A 4 -15.34 4.34 -15.08
N HIS A 5 -15.30 3.48 -16.10
CA HIS A 5 -16.50 3.12 -16.85
C HIS A 5 -16.97 1.71 -16.51
N LEU A 6 -18.26 1.61 -16.19
CA LEU A 6 -18.94 0.35 -15.92
C LEU A 6 -19.88 0.02 -17.07
N ASN A 7 -20.01 -1.26 -17.38
CA ASN A 7 -20.94 -1.79 -18.39
C ASN A 7 -20.74 -1.29 -19.83
N ARG A 8 -19.66 -0.57 -20.13
CA ARG A 8 -19.44 0.04 -21.45
C ARG A 8 -19.17 -0.99 -22.57
N ARG A 9 -18.45 -2.07 -22.25
CA ARG A 9 -18.12 -3.16 -23.20
C ARG A 9 -18.87 -4.47 -22.96
N GLY A 10 -19.83 -4.48 -22.04
CA GLY A 10 -20.61 -5.66 -21.70
C GLY A 10 -21.02 -5.70 -20.22
N ILE A 11 -21.83 -6.68 -19.85
CA ILE A 11 -22.40 -6.80 -18.51
C ILE A 11 -21.27 -6.99 -17.47
N ASN A 12 -21.29 -6.16 -16.43
CA ASN A 12 -20.28 -6.05 -15.37
C ASN A 12 -18.87 -5.76 -15.88
N ALA A 13 -18.70 -5.28 -17.12
CA ALA A 13 -17.39 -4.86 -17.63
C ALA A 13 -16.91 -3.63 -16.84
N ILE A 14 -15.63 -3.61 -16.51
CA ILE A 14 -14.98 -2.53 -15.76
C ILE A 14 -13.82 -2.02 -16.59
N GLU A 15 -13.81 -0.73 -16.90
CA GLU A 15 -12.70 -0.03 -17.54
C GLU A 15 -12.15 1.01 -16.57
N VAL A 16 -10.87 0.89 -16.28
CA VAL A 16 -10.11 1.78 -15.37
C VAL A 16 -8.92 2.37 -16.13
N PRO A 17 -8.39 3.53 -15.71
CA PRO A 17 -7.11 4.02 -16.21
C PRO A 17 -5.98 3.04 -15.89
N ALA A 18 -4.83 3.18 -16.54
CA ALA A 18 -3.64 2.42 -16.13
C ALA A 18 -3.01 2.99 -14.86
N GLU A 19 -2.86 4.31 -14.82
CA GLU A 19 -2.17 5.04 -13.76
C GLU A 19 -2.79 6.42 -13.56
N VAL A 20 -2.76 6.91 -12.31
CA VAL A 20 -3.24 8.23 -11.91
C VAL A 20 -2.23 8.86 -10.97
N GLU A 21 -1.94 10.13 -11.17
CA GLU A 21 -1.00 10.87 -10.33
C GLU A 21 -1.75 11.79 -9.37
N VAL A 22 -1.27 11.83 -8.12
CA VAL A 22 -1.81 12.70 -7.06
C VAL A 22 -0.68 13.28 -6.24
N MET A 23 -0.99 14.38 -5.55
CA MET A 23 -0.06 15.06 -4.64
C MET A 23 -0.44 14.77 -3.18
N PRO A 24 0.54 14.75 -2.26
CA PRO A 24 0.24 14.76 -0.83
C PRO A 24 -0.65 15.96 -0.47
N GLY A 25 -1.72 15.71 0.29
CA GLY A 25 -2.69 16.74 0.69
C GLY A 25 -3.70 17.12 -0.40
N SER A 26 -3.75 16.39 -1.51
CA SER A 26 -4.77 16.56 -2.55
C SER A 26 -5.85 15.48 -2.47
N ASP A 27 -6.93 15.66 -3.24
CA ASP A 27 -8.01 14.71 -3.35
C ASP A 27 -7.93 13.92 -4.66
N LEU A 28 -8.01 12.59 -4.55
CA LEU A 28 -8.24 11.73 -5.70
C LEU A 28 -9.75 11.66 -5.98
N VAL A 29 -10.18 12.33 -7.04
CA VAL A 29 -11.58 12.36 -7.47
C VAL A 29 -11.83 11.31 -8.56
N LEU A 30 -12.64 10.31 -8.25
CA LEU A 30 -13.07 9.25 -9.14
C LEU A 30 -14.47 9.57 -9.68
N ARG A 31 -14.62 9.61 -11.01
CA ARG A 31 -15.90 9.72 -11.70
C ARG A 31 -16.29 8.36 -12.25
N ILE A 32 -17.34 7.78 -11.69
CA ILE A 32 -17.79 6.42 -12.01
C ILE A 32 -19.01 6.54 -12.90
N VAL A 33 -18.88 6.11 -14.16
CA VAL A 33 -19.93 6.23 -15.18
C VAL A 33 -20.42 4.86 -15.58
N ASN A 34 -21.67 4.55 -15.24
CA ASN A 34 -22.37 3.35 -15.63
C ASN A 34 -23.12 3.54 -16.95
N HIS A 35 -22.84 2.68 -17.92
CA HIS A 35 -23.46 2.68 -19.26
C HIS A 35 -24.58 1.64 -19.41
N GLY A 36 -24.89 0.88 -18.35
CA GLY A 36 -25.86 -0.21 -18.37
C GLY A 36 -26.86 -0.13 -17.23
N SER A 37 -27.38 -1.29 -16.82
CA SER A 37 -28.29 -1.37 -15.67
C SER A 37 -27.58 -0.97 -14.36
N PRO A 38 -28.31 -0.39 -13.39
CA PRO A 38 -27.78 -0.09 -12.07
C PRO A 38 -27.12 -1.30 -11.41
N LEU A 39 -25.98 -1.09 -10.76
CA LEU A 39 -25.24 -2.16 -10.10
C LEU A 39 -24.58 -1.69 -8.80
N HIS A 40 -24.34 -2.64 -7.91
CA HIS A 40 -23.45 -2.45 -6.78
C HIS A 40 -22.02 -2.76 -7.19
N ILE A 41 -21.10 -1.88 -6.79
CA ILE A 41 -19.66 -2.10 -6.90
C ILE A 41 -19.01 -1.96 -5.53
N THR A 42 -17.82 -2.52 -5.42
CA THR A 42 -16.93 -2.32 -4.29
C THR A 42 -15.67 -1.62 -4.79
N LEU A 43 -15.30 -0.54 -4.13
CA LEU A 43 -13.97 0.05 -4.23
C LEU A 43 -13.13 -0.45 -3.06
N ALA A 44 -11.90 -0.87 -3.33
CA ALA A 44 -10.97 -1.30 -2.30
C ALA A 44 -9.56 -0.79 -2.56
N SER A 45 -8.78 -0.61 -1.50
CA SER A 45 -7.40 -0.18 -1.60
C SER A 45 -6.55 -0.91 -0.55
N PRO A 46 -6.02 -2.09 -0.88
CA PRO A 46 -5.40 -2.97 0.12
C PRO A 46 -4.04 -2.45 0.64
N ASN A 47 -3.37 -1.58 -0.11
CA ASN A 47 -2.03 -1.07 0.16
C ASN A 47 -1.98 0.47 0.29
N SER A 48 -3.11 1.12 0.56
CA SER A 48 -3.21 2.58 0.69
C SER A 48 -2.89 3.13 2.06
N SER A 49 -2.70 2.30 3.08
CA SER A 49 -2.71 2.73 4.48
C SER A 49 -1.63 3.76 4.84
N ALA A 50 -0.58 3.90 4.03
CA ALA A 50 0.44 4.94 4.16
C ALA A 50 0.02 6.29 3.56
N PHE A 51 -0.88 6.29 2.57
CA PHE A 51 -1.23 7.43 1.73
C PHE A 51 -2.61 8.01 2.03
N THR A 52 -3.59 7.18 2.42
CA THR A 52 -4.96 7.61 2.70
C THR A 52 -5.60 6.77 3.81
N GLY A 53 -6.67 7.28 4.43
CA GLY A 53 -7.54 6.52 5.34
C GLY A 53 -8.54 5.63 4.62
N PHE A 54 -8.70 5.79 3.30
CA PHE A 54 -9.59 4.97 2.49
C PHE A 54 -9.06 3.53 2.36
N PHE A 55 -9.92 2.57 2.69
CA PHE A 55 -9.62 1.14 2.56
C PHE A 55 -10.66 0.41 1.72
N HIS A 56 -11.94 0.69 1.95
CA HIS A 56 -13.05 -0.04 1.32
C HIS A 56 -14.33 0.78 1.35
N GLU A 57 -15.11 0.76 0.27
CA GLU A 57 -16.47 1.33 0.20
C GLU A 57 -17.33 0.55 -0.80
N ASN A 58 -18.62 0.39 -0.51
CA ASN A 58 -19.60 -0.21 -1.42
C ASN A 58 -20.52 0.89 -1.98
N LEU A 59 -20.60 0.98 -3.30
CA LEU A 59 -21.36 2.02 -3.98
C LEU A 59 -22.49 1.38 -4.80
N TYR A 60 -23.65 2.03 -4.81
CA TYR A 60 -24.73 1.74 -5.77
C TYR A 60 -24.68 2.77 -6.89
N VAL A 61 -24.43 2.33 -8.12
CA VAL A 61 -24.21 3.23 -9.26
C VAL A 61 -25.33 3.05 -10.28
N SER A 62 -26.28 4.00 -10.28
CA SER A 62 -27.40 3.99 -11.23
C SER A 62 -27.08 4.68 -12.57
N GLY A 63 -26.18 5.67 -12.55
CA GLY A 63 -25.76 6.43 -13.73
C GLY A 63 -24.35 6.96 -13.58
N SER A 64 -24.20 8.16 -13.00
CA SER A 64 -22.89 8.76 -12.72
C SER A 64 -22.78 9.01 -11.22
N GLU A 65 -21.65 8.61 -10.64
CA GLU A 65 -21.33 8.87 -9.22
C GLU A 65 -19.92 9.45 -9.12
N GLU A 66 -19.72 10.35 -8.16
CA GLU A 66 -18.41 10.86 -7.80
C GLU A 66 -17.98 10.32 -6.44
N PHE A 67 -16.74 9.86 -6.35
CA PHE A 67 -16.16 9.36 -5.12
C PHE A 67 -14.81 10.03 -4.86
N VAL A 68 -14.64 10.59 -3.67
CA VAL A 68 -13.45 11.35 -3.29
C VAL A 68 -12.63 10.58 -2.27
N ILE A 69 -11.35 10.39 -2.58
CA ILE A 69 -10.38 9.75 -1.69
C ILE A 69 -9.34 10.80 -1.26
N PRO A 70 -9.36 11.26 -0.01
CA PRO A 70 -8.40 12.25 0.47
C PRO A 70 -7.01 11.64 0.64
N ILE A 71 -5.99 12.26 0.07
CA ILE A 71 -4.59 11.86 0.23
C ILE A 71 -3.98 12.66 1.39
N ARG A 72 -3.31 11.97 2.31
CA ARG A 72 -2.69 12.59 3.47
C ARG A 72 -1.64 13.63 3.06
N GLU A 73 -1.57 14.72 3.82
CA GLU A 73 -0.58 15.78 3.59
C GLU A 73 0.87 15.31 3.78
N ASN A 74 1.08 14.37 4.71
CA ASN A 74 2.38 13.79 5.03
C ASN A 74 2.67 12.47 4.29
N ALA A 75 1.91 12.17 3.23
CA ALA A 75 2.16 10.98 2.43
C ALA A 75 3.54 11.07 1.75
N TYR A 76 4.36 10.04 1.94
CA TYR A 76 5.63 9.91 1.23
C TYR A 76 5.41 9.61 -0.26
N PRO A 77 6.39 9.93 -1.13
CA PRO A 77 6.33 9.50 -2.52
C PRO A 77 6.26 7.98 -2.63
N GLY A 78 5.38 7.48 -3.49
CA GLY A 78 5.15 6.05 -3.63
C GLY A 78 3.91 5.73 -4.43
N THR A 79 3.47 4.47 -4.36
CA THR A 79 2.34 3.99 -5.15
C THR A 79 1.43 3.11 -4.33
N PHE A 80 0.13 3.24 -4.54
CA PHE A 80 -0.89 2.30 -4.05
C PHE A 80 -1.88 1.96 -5.16
N ASN A 81 -2.73 0.97 -4.95
CA ASN A 81 -3.68 0.50 -5.95
C ASN A 81 -5.12 0.75 -5.51
N ILE A 82 -5.99 1.04 -6.48
CA ILE A 82 -7.43 1.02 -6.29
C ILE A 82 -8.01 -0.12 -7.11
N GLU A 83 -8.77 -0.96 -6.44
CA GLU A 83 -9.51 -2.07 -7.02
C GLU A 83 -10.97 -1.67 -7.18
N VAL A 84 -11.54 -1.98 -8.33
CA VAL A 84 -12.96 -1.84 -8.64
C VAL A 84 -13.51 -3.23 -8.89
N ILE A 85 -14.50 -3.63 -8.09
CA ILE A 85 -15.07 -4.97 -8.10
C ILE A 85 -16.56 -4.87 -8.40
N ALA A 86 -17.04 -5.65 -9.37
CA ALA A 86 -18.43 -5.65 -9.82
C ALA A 86 -18.94 -7.09 -10.02
N GLY A 87 -20.26 -7.22 -10.18
CA GLY A 87 -20.90 -8.51 -10.43
C GLY A 87 -20.71 -9.49 -9.27
N TYR A 88 -20.89 -9.03 -8.03
CA TYR A 88 -20.73 -9.84 -6.81
C TYR A 88 -19.35 -10.50 -6.69
N GLY A 89 -18.29 -9.81 -7.12
CA GLY A 89 -16.92 -10.32 -7.07
C GLY A 89 -16.46 -11.05 -8.34
N ALA A 90 -17.34 -11.27 -9.31
CA ALA A 90 -16.98 -11.98 -10.55
C ALA A 90 -16.07 -11.18 -11.48
N LYS A 91 -16.07 -9.84 -11.38
CA LYS A 91 -15.24 -8.95 -12.20
C LYS A 91 -14.46 -8.03 -11.28
N ARG A 92 -13.16 -7.91 -11.56
CA ARG A 92 -12.22 -7.05 -10.85
C ARG A 92 -11.32 -6.37 -11.87
N ALA A 93 -11.09 -5.07 -11.69
CA ALA A 93 -10.06 -4.31 -12.37
C ALA A 93 -9.33 -3.46 -11.33
N GLU A 94 -8.08 -3.13 -11.59
CA GLU A 94 -7.28 -2.29 -10.70
C GLU A 94 -6.45 -1.29 -11.48
N PHE A 95 -6.15 -0.16 -10.85
CA PHE A 95 -5.26 0.85 -11.39
C PHE A 95 -4.32 1.38 -10.32
N ARG A 96 -3.17 1.89 -10.77
CA ARG A 96 -2.14 2.43 -9.87
C ARG A 96 -2.38 3.90 -9.61
N VAL A 97 -2.23 4.31 -8.36
CA VAL A 97 -2.16 5.70 -7.93
C VAL A 97 -0.72 6.01 -7.52
N VAL A 98 -0.11 6.99 -8.17
CA VAL A 98 1.25 7.46 -7.91
C VAL A 98 1.16 8.75 -7.10
N VAL A 99 1.68 8.70 -5.88
CA VAL A 99 1.84 9.89 -5.04
C VAL A 99 3.21 10.49 -5.35
N ARG A 100 3.22 11.67 -5.98
CA ARG A 100 4.46 12.37 -6.33
C ARG A 100 5.00 13.20 -5.17
N GLU A 101 6.29 13.49 -5.20
CA GLU A 101 6.90 14.40 -4.24
C GLU A 101 6.32 15.80 -4.38
N ARG A 102 5.98 16.43 -3.26
CA ARG A 102 5.57 17.85 -3.23
C ARG A 102 6.78 18.66 -3.65
N ALA A 103 6.70 19.35 -4.80
CA ALA A 103 7.71 20.33 -5.18
C ALA A 103 7.85 21.32 -4.03
N ALA A 104 9.04 21.38 -3.42
CA ALA A 104 9.33 22.35 -2.39
C ALA A 104 9.08 23.75 -2.96
N PRO A 105 8.42 24.67 -2.23
CA PRO A 105 8.41 26.07 -2.65
C PRO A 105 9.86 26.52 -2.81
N GLU A 106 10.15 27.11 -3.97
CA GLU A 106 11.48 27.57 -4.35
C GLU A 106 12.03 28.48 -3.26
N PRO A 107 13.11 28.11 -2.55
CA PRO A 107 13.67 28.97 -1.52
C PRO A 107 14.26 30.21 -2.19
N GLU A 108 13.90 31.39 -1.69
CA GLU A 108 14.60 32.63 -2.04
C GLU A 108 16.13 32.43 -1.89
N PRO A 109 16.95 32.93 -2.82
CA PRO A 109 18.36 32.57 -2.88
C PRO A 109 19.11 33.19 -1.70
N VAL A 110 19.40 32.38 -0.68
CA VAL A 110 20.36 32.71 0.35
C VAL A 110 21.70 32.10 -0.07
N GLU A 111 22.63 32.96 -0.49
CA GLU A 111 24.04 32.58 -0.72
C GLU A 111 24.65 32.07 0.60
N VAL A 112 25.04 30.79 0.65
CA VAL A 112 25.86 30.25 1.75
C VAL A 112 26.89 29.26 1.18
N PRO A 113 28.17 29.28 1.64
CA PRO A 113 29.29 28.73 0.88
C PRO A 113 29.42 27.20 0.95
N VAL A 114 30.07 26.67 -0.09
CA VAL A 114 30.35 25.26 -0.33
C VAL A 114 31.03 24.60 0.88
N THR A 115 30.38 23.60 1.45
CA THR A 115 30.98 22.65 2.41
C THR A 115 30.98 21.26 1.77
N PRO A 116 32.06 20.45 1.87
CA PRO A 116 32.21 19.26 1.05
C PRO A 116 31.27 18.12 1.45
N ALA A 117 30.84 17.37 0.43
CA ALA A 117 29.94 16.23 0.56
C ALA A 117 30.55 15.09 1.38
N VAL A 118 29.83 14.66 2.42
CA VAL A 118 30.07 13.39 3.10
C VAL A 118 29.27 12.32 2.36
N PRO A 119 29.85 11.16 1.98
CA PRO A 119 29.09 10.13 1.30
C PRO A 119 28.07 9.52 2.26
N ALA A 120 26.79 9.61 1.90
CA ALA A 120 25.74 8.85 2.54
C ALA A 120 25.87 7.38 2.16
N THR A 121 26.64 6.61 2.92
CA THR A 121 26.54 5.15 2.92
C THR A 121 25.15 4.79 3.42
N SER A 122 24.23 4.51 2.50
CA SER A 122 22.90 3.98 2.76
C SER A 122 23.03 2.53 3.25
N MET A 123 23.47 2.36 4.49
CA MET A 123 23.54 1.06 5.16
C MET A 123 22.14 0.66 5.64
N ARG A 124 21.24 0.40 4.68
CA ARG A 124 19.90 -0.21 4.89
C ARG A 124 19.98 -1.63 5.48
N TRP A 125 21.18 -2.19 5.65
CA TRP A 125 21.40 -3.51 6.25
C TRP A 125 21.26 -3.51 7.78
N ARG A 126 21.55 -2.38 8.45
CA ARG A 126 21.46 -2.30 9.93
C ARG A 126 20.03 -2.37 10.45
N SER A 127 19.03 -2.07 9.62
CA SER A 127 17.63 -2.12 10.07
C SER A 127 17.12 -3.56 10.21
N SER A 128 17.58 -4.54 9.42
CA SER A 128 17.03 -5.92 9.47
C SER A 128 17.71 -6.86 10.48
N ALA A 129 18.75 -6.39 11.17
CA ALA A 129 19.54 -7.20 12.12
C ALA A 129 18.70 -7.98 13.17
N PRO A 130 17.71 -7.38 13.86
CA PRO A 130 16.94 -8.14 14.86
C PRO A 130 16.01 -9.19 14.25
N LEU A 131 15.55 -9.00 13.01
CA LEU A 131 14.71 -9.98 12.30
C LEU A 131 15.53 -11.20 11.87
N LEU A 132 16.73 -10.95 11.33
CA LEU A 132 17.66 -12.01 10.96
C LEU A 132 18.12 -12.82 12.17
N LEU A 133 18.34 -12.15 13.31
CA LEU A 133 18.71 -12.81 14.55
C LEU A 133 17.61 -13.73 15.09
N LEU A 134 16.35 -13.29 15.06
CA LEU A 134 15.21 -14.12 15.46
C LEU A 134 15.00 -15.31 14.52
N ALA A 135 15.16 -15.11 13.20
CA ALA A 135 15.08 -16.19 12.23
C ALA A 135 16.20 -17.22 12.42
N ALA A 136 17.44 -16.77 12.66
CA ALA A 136 18.56 -17.65 12.93
C ALA A 136 18.37 -18.43 14.25
N ALA A 137 17.92 -17.77 15.31
CA ALA A 137 17.63 -18.41 16.59
C ALA A 137 16.55 -19.49 16.45
N ALA A 138 15.46 -19.20 15.73
CA ALA A 138 14.41 -20.17 15.46
C ALA A 138 14.93 -21.40 14.70
N LEU A 139 15.79 -21.19 13.70
CA LEU A 139 16.36 -22.27 12.90
C LEU A 139 17.28 -23.18 13.74
N VAL A 140 18.09 -22.59 14.62
CA VAL A 140 18.94 -23.34 15.57
C VAL A 140 18.09 -24.14 16.55
N LEU A 141 17.07 -23.53 17.15
CA LEU A 141 16.17 -24.21 18.09
C LEU A 141 15.40 -25.37 17.43
N TYR A 142 14.94 -25.17 16.20
CA TYR A 142 14.27 -26.22 15.43
C TYR A 142 15.22 -27.36 15.05
N GLY A 143 16.47 -27.04 14.65
CA GLY A 143 17.51 -28.03 14.39
C GLY A 143 17.84 -28.85 15.64
N LEU A 144 17.96 -28.21 16.80
CA LEU A 144 18.15 -28.88 18.08
C LEU A 144 16.96 -29.79 18.43
N TRP A 145 15.73 -29.36 18.16
CA TRP A 145 14.56 -30.23 18.33
C TRP A 145 14.63 -31.49 17.45
N LEU A 146 15.07 -31.38 16.20
CA LEU A 146 15.20 -32.56 15.31
C LEU A 146 16.15 -33.63 15.88
N VAL A 147 17.20 -33.20 16.58
CA VAL A 147 18.20 -34.10 17.19
C VAL A 147 17.72 -34.64 18.53
N TYR A 148 17.27 -33.77 19.43
CA TYR A 148 16.99 -34.13 20.83
C TYR A 148 15.53 -34.50 21.10
N ARG A 149 14.61 -34.21 20.15
CA ARG A 149 13.16 -34.47 20.24
C ARG A 149 12.50 -33.91 21.51
N VAL A 150 13.02 -32.81 22.04
CA VAL A 150 12.47 -32.11 23.20
C VAL A 150 11.46 -31.08 22.75
N ASP A 151 10.17 -31.32 23.01
CA ASP A 151 9.06 -30.46 22.50
C ASP A 151 9.17 -28.98 22.90
N LEU A 152 9.80 -28.69 24.04
CA LEU A 152 10.08 -27.31 24.48
C LEU A 152 10.91 -26.52 23.46
N LEU A 153 11.84 -27.17 22.75
CA LEU A 153 12.67 -26.53 21.72
C LEU A 153 11.85 -26.14 20.49
N ASN A 154 10.91 -27.00 20.09
CA ASN A 154 9.99 -26.71 18.99
C ASN A 154 9.05 -25.55 19.34
N ALA A 155 8.49 -25.56 20.56
CA ALA A 155 7.68 -24.46 21.05
C ALA A 155 8.47 -23.13 21.09
N ALA A 156 9.71 -23.17 21.57
CA ALA A 156 10.59 -21.99 21.59
C ALA A 156 10.92 -21.48 20.18
N ALA A 157 11.19 -22.37 19.22
CA ALA A 157 11.43 -22.00 17.83
C ALA A 157 10.20 -21.30 17.21
N PHE A 158 9.00 -21.85 17.46
CA PHE A 158 7.75 -21.25 17.00
C PHE A 158 7.53 -19.85 17.58
N VAL A 159 7.73 -19.67 18.89
CA VAL A 159 7.61 -18.36 19.56
C VAL A 159 8.61 -17.35 18.98
N ALA A 160 9.85 -17.77 18.73
CA ALA A 160 10.87 -16.90 18.14
C ALA A 160 10.47 -16.41 16.73
N LEU A 161 9.90 -17.29 15.88
CA LEU A 161 9.38 -16.90 14.57
C LEU A 161 8.20 -15.93 14.70
N LEU A 162 7.26 -16.23 15.60
CA LEU A 162 6.08 -15.39 15.81
C LEU A 162 6.48 -13.97 16.25
N LEU A 163 7.42 -13.86 17.19
CA LEU A 163 7.97 -12.56 17.61
C LEU A 163 8.65 -11.84 16.45
N GLY A 164 9.39 -12.55 15.59
CA GLY A 164 9.99 -11.99 14.39
C GLY A 164 8.96 -11.39 13.44
N VAL A 165 7.84 -12.08 13.21
CA VAL A 165 6.73 -11.62 12.38
C VAL A 165 6.08 -10.37 12.99
N ILE A 166 5.81 -10.37 14.29
CA ILE A 166 5.22 -9.22 15.01
C ILE A 166 6.15 -8.01 14.92
N LEU A 167 7.44 -8.18 15.17
CA LEU A 167 8.44 -7.12 15.07
C LEU A 167 8.55 -6.58 13.64
N ALA A 168 8.49 -7.44 12.62
CA ALA A 168 8.49 -7.01 11.23
C ALA A 168 7.26 -6.17 10.90
N TRP A 169 6.09 -6.60 11.38
CA TRP A 169 4.82 -5.91 11.18
C TRP A 169 4.78 -4.55 11.88
N LEU A 170 5.24 -4.46 13.13
CA LEU A 170 5.30 -3.19 13.87
C LEU A 170 6.24 -2.18 13.18
N ARG A 171 7.36 -2.64 12.63
CA ARG A 171 8.32 -1.78 11.92
C ARG A 171 7.84 -1.32 10.55
N GLN A 172 6.88 -1.99 9.94
CA GLN A 172 6.23 -1.51 8.72
C GLN A 172 5.17 -0.42 9.01
N ARG A 173 4.71 -0.30 10.27
CA ARG A 173 3.70 0.68 10.68
C ARG A 173 4.26 1.98 11.28
N SER A 174 5.53 1.99 11.69
CA SER A 174 6.24 3.18 12.22
C SER A 174 6.95 3.92 11.09
#